data_AF-A0A2E3HV41-F1
#
_entry.id   AF-A0A2E3HV41-F1
#
_cell.length_a   1.000
_cell.length_b   1.000
_cell.length_c   1.000
_cell.angle_alpha   90.00
_cell.angle_beta   90.00
_cell.angle_gamma   90.00
#
_symmetry.space_group_name_H-M   'P 1'
#
loop_
_entity.id
_entity.type
_entity.pdbx_description
1 polymer ?
#
loop_
_entity_poly.entity_id
_entity_poly.type
_entity_poly.pdbx_seq_one_letter_code
_entity_poly.pdbx_strand_id
1 'polypeptide(L)'
;MGVTNSVSNLMVTSYNNMTFIGDDLPCGVYVLLITVISDLDLKFGRFKKGKVIHLPCSDYLYIGSALGKKGSTSLARRLVRHATRTSDQKPHYIRSQMLEFFPNIQLGKGSLHPNTPKKLFWNIDHLLNCAQVEIIGLVSLRIEAKLEAETGKQLELRPDTRVIEKGLGANDLRGNTHLLQFVNGKKNWPLLVDSLVQTWSTHCSKCFLPLISSDKFL
;
A
#
# COMPACT_ATOMS: atom_id res chain seq x y z
N MET A 1 13.15 -14.57 14.78
CA MET A 1 12.68 -15.84 14.19
C MET A 1 11.31 -15.58 13.59
N GLY A 2 11.18 -15.64 12.26
CA GLY A 2 9.89 -15.48 11.59
C GLY A 2 9.13 -16.79 11.57
N VAL A 3 7.81 -16.73 11.77
CA VAL A 3 6.90 -17.88 11.68
C VAL A 3 6.37 -17.95 10.25
N THR A 4 6.61 -19.07 9.56
CA THR A 4 6.05 -19.37 8.24
C THR A 4 4.84 -20.27 8.40
N ASN A 5 3.63 -19.78 8.17
CA ASN A 5 2.42 -20.60 8.09
C ASN A 5 1.99 -20.73 6.62
N SER A 6 1.91 -21.96 6.09
CA SER A 6 1.55 -22.22 4.70
C SER A 6 0.03 -22.25 4.52
N VAL A 7 -0.52 -21.22 3.90
CA VAL A 7 -1.85 -21.26 3.29
C VAL A 7 -1.62 -21.05 1.79
N SER A 8 -1.78 -22.10 0.98
CA SER A 8 -1.68 -22.10 -0.50
C SER A 8 -0.46 -21.40 -1.11
N ASN A 9 0.66 -22.13 -1.31
CA ASN A 9 1.84 -21.87 -2.17
C ASN A 9 2.46 -20.46 -2.31
N LEU A 10 1.99 -19.44 -1.61
CA LEU A 10 2.58 -18.10 -1.60
C LEU A 10 3.44 -17.93 -0.36
N MET A 11 4.67 -17.46 -0.56
CA MET A 11 5.48 -17.05 0.57
C MET A 11 4.91 -15.78 1.21
N VAL A 12 4.62 -15.88 2.50
CA VAL A 12 4.27 -14.73 3.35
C VAL A 12 5.47 -14.45 4.25
N THR A 13 6.01 -13.25 4.15
CA THR A 13 7.14 -12.80 4.99
C THR A 13 6.75 -11.55 5.75
N SER A 14 6.96 -11.56 7.06
CA SER A 14 6.68 -10.43 7.94
C SER A 14 7.94 -9.92 8.63
N TYR A 15 8.02 -8.60 8.79
CA TYR A 15 9.09 -7.91 9.52
C TYR A 15 8.53 -6.65 10.19
N ASN A 16 8.59 -6.60 11.53
CA ASN A 16 7.89 -5.58 12.32
C ASN A 16 6.41 -5.48 11.90
N ASN A 17 5.92 -4.29 11.56
CA ASN A 17 4.55 -4.06 11.09
C ASN A 17 4.40 -4.15 9.56
N MET A 18 5.35 -4.81 8.88
CA MET A 18 5.31 -5.02 7.43
C MET A 18 5.05 -6.48 7.10
N THR A 19 4.16 -6.74 6.13
CA THR A 19 3.88 -8.08 5.60
C THR A 19 3.93 -8.06 4.07
N PHE A 20 4.64 -9.02 3.48
CA PHE A 20 4.78 -9.19 2.03
C PHE A 20 4.33 -10.58 1.63
N ILE A 21 3.55 -10.65 0.55
CA ILE A 21 2.95 -11.88 0.03
C ILE A 21 3.39 -12.05 -1.42
N GLY A 22 3.80 -13.26 -1.77
CA GLY A 22 4.20 -13.64 -3.13
C GLY A 22 5.70 -13.59 -3.41
N ASP A 23 6.06 -14.05 -4.60
CA ASP A 23 7.44 -14.32 -5.03
C ASP A 23 8.23 -13.04 -5.36
N ASP A 24 9.42 -13.21 -5.96
CA ASP A 24 10.43 -12.17 -6.15
C ASP A 24 10.12 -11.06 -7.18
N LEU A 25 8.84 -10.75 -7.36
CA LEU A 25 8.37 -9.70 -8.26
C LEU A 25 8.66 -8.29 -7.70
N PRO A 26 9.13 -7.34 -8.53
CA PRO A 26 9.42 -5.96 -8.13
C PRO A 26 8.19 -5.04 -8.22
N CYS A 27 7.01 -5.60 -8.46
CA CYS A 27 5.75 -4.90 -8.71
C CYS A 27 4.62 -5.49 -7.86
N GLY A 28 3.56 -4.70 -7.66
CA GLY A 28 2.41 -5.17 -6.91
C GLY A 28 1.44 -4.09 -6.44
N VAL A 29 0.57 -4.51 -5.53
CA VAL A 29 -0.37 -3.68 -4.78
C VAL A 29 0.07 -3.63 -3.31
N TYR A 30 -0.23 -2.52 -2.64
CA TYR A 30 0.07 -2.34 -1.23
C TYR A 30 -1.03 -1.54 -0.52
N VAL A 31 -1.10 -1.75 0.79
CA VAL A 31 -1.91 -0.99 1.72
C VAL A 31 -0.99 -0.45 2.81
N LEU A 32 -1.01 0.86 3.03
CA LEU A 32 -0.31 1.53 4.12
C LEU A 32 -1.27 1.75 5.28
N LEU A 33 -0.82 1.46 6.50
CA LEU A 33 -1.44 1.96 7.72
C LEU A 33 -0.78 3.26 8.11
N ILE A 34 -1.58 4.33 8.17
CA ILE A 34 -1.14 5.70 8.43
C ILE A 34 -1.82 6.18 9.70
N THR A 35 -1.08 6.80 10.61
CA THR A 35 -1.63 7.43 11.81
C THR A 35 -1.53 8.95 11.67
N VAL A 36 -2.61 9.66 11.98
CA VAL A 36 -2.70 11.12 12.03
C VAL A 36 -2.88 11.50 13.49
N ILE A 37 -1.87 12.16 14.09
CA ILE A 37 -1.80 12.35 15.55
C ILE A 37 -2.58 13.57 16.07
N SER A 38 -3.04 14.44 15.18
CA SER A 38 -3.88 15.60 15.48
C SER A 38 -4.73 15.90 14.26
N ASP A 39 -5.89 16.55 14.43
CA ASP A 39 -6.73 16.98 13.32
C ASP A 39 -5.93 17.81 12.30
N LEU A 40 -6.23 17.62 11.01
CA LEU A 40 -5.56 18.28 9.90
C LEU A 40 -6.56 18.79 8.88
N ASP A 41 -6.40 20.04 8.46
CA ASP A 41 -7.06 20.59 7.28
C ASP A 41 -6.05 20.68 6.14
N LEU A 42 -6.23 19.85 5.11
CA LEU A 42 -5.23 19.66 4.08
C LEU A 42 -5.79 19.80 2.66
N LYS A 43 -5.01 20.45 1.79
CA LYS A 43 -5.21 20.39 0.34
C LYS A 43 -4.42 19.23 -0.25
N PHE A 44 -5.11 18.34 -0.96
CA PHE A 44 -4.51 17.20 -1.63
C PHE A 44 -4.10 17.54 -3.06
N GLY A 45 -3.23 18.55 -3.20
CA GLY A 45 -2.83 19.08 -4.51
C GLY A 45 -4.01 19.72 -5.24
N ARG A 46 -4.25 19.31 -6.49
CA ARG A 46 -5.38 19.81 -7.32
C ARG A 46 -6.68 19.01 -7.12
N PHE A 47 -6.71 18.02 -6.24
CA PHE A 47 -7.90 17.21 -5.99
C PHE A 47 -9.10 18.10 -5.68
N LYS A 48 -10.22 17.87 -6.38
CA LYS A 48 -11.44 18.70 -6.33
C LYS A 48 -11.14 20.21 -6.36
N LYS A 49 -10.29 20.64 -7.31
CA LYS A 49 -9.86 22.04 -7.50
C LYS A 49 -9.15 22.62 -6.27
N GLY A 50 -8.44 21.79 -5.50
CA GLY A 50 -7.71 22.22 -4.31
C GLY A 50 -8.59 22.46 -3.08
N LYS A 51 -9.76 21.79 -3.03
CA LYS A 51 -10.62 21.76 -1.85
C LYS A 51 -9.81 21.33 -0.62
N VAL A 52 -9.98 22.06 0.48
CA VAL A 52 -9.46 21.67 1.80
C VAL A 52 -10.34 20.55 2.35
N ILE A 53 -9.71 19.47 2.81
CA ILE A 53 -10.38 18.32 3.41
C ILE A 53 -9.93 18.23 4.85
N HIS A 54 -10.90 18.15 5.75
CA HIS A 54 -10.68 17.90 7.16
C HIS A 54 -10.43 16.41 7.41
N LEU A 55 -9.34 16.10 8.11
CA LEU A 55 -8.95 14.78 8.56
C LEU A 55 -8.86 14.79 10.09
N PRO A 56 -9.78 14.11 10.81
CA PRO A 56 -9.66 13.99 12.25
C PRO A 56 -8.45 13.14 12.67
N CYS A 57 -7.96 13.34 13.89
CA CYS A 57 -6.98 12.47 14.54
C CYS A 57 -7.47 11.02 14.54
N SER A 58 -6.82 10.16 13.76
CA SER A 58 -7.27 8.78 13.53
C SER A 58 -6.21 7.97 12.81
N ASP A 59 -6.50 6.68 12.61
CA ASP A 59 -5.74 5.85 11.69
C ASP A 59 -6.44 5.82 10.32
N TYR A 60 -5.66 5.58 9.27
CA TYR A 60 -6.08 5.64 7.88
C TYR A 60 -5.42 4.50 7.08
N LEU A 61 -6.13 4.01 6.08
CA LEU A 61 -5.60 3.11 5.07
C LEU A 61 -5.36 3.89 3.79
N TYR A 62 -4.19 3.69 3.19
CA TYR A 62 -3.94 4.12 1.82
C TYR A 62 -3.64 2.92 0.91
N ILE A 63 -4.40 2.80 -0.17
CA ILE A 63 -4.23 1.77 -1.18
C ILE A 63 -3.44 2.35 -2.35
N GLY A 64 -2.47 1.60 -2.86
CA GLY A 64 -1.78 1.96 -4.08
C GLY A 64 -1.18 0.77 -4.82
N SER A 65 -0.78 1.00 -6.07
CA SER A 65 0.02 0.04 -6.83
C SER A 65 1.32 0.62 -7.35
N ALA A 66 2.22 -0.28 -7.73
CA ALA A 66 3.48 0.01 -8.38
C ALA A 66 3.80 -1.12 -9.36
N LEU A 67 3.44 -0.95 -10.62
CA LEU A 67 3.56 -1.98 -11.65
C LEU A 67 4.85 -1.88 -12.49
N GLY A 68 5.72 -0.91 -12.16
CA GLY A 68 7.00 -0.76 -12.86
C GLY A 68 7.98 -1.87 -12.51
N LYS A 69 8.69 -2.41 -13.51
CA LYS A 69 9.73 -3.44 -13.28
C LYS A 69 11.05 -2.85 -12.78
N LYS A 70 11.28 -1.55 -12.99
CA LYS A 70 12.51 -0.81 -12.66
C LYS A 70 12.19 0.65 -12.32
N GLY A 71 13.16 1.34 -11.73
CA GLY A 71 13.07 2.79 -11.47
C GLY A 71 12.03 3.17 -10.40
N SER A 72 11.68 4.45 -10.34
CA SER A 72 10.80 5.04 -9.31
C SER A 72 9.37 4.49 -9.29
N THR A 73 8.97 3.77 -10.34
CA THR A 73 7.66 3.11 -10.46
C THR A 73 7.66 1.66 -10.01
N SER A 74 8.81 1.09 -9.62
CA SER A 74 8.91 -0.20 -8.94
C SER A 74 8.42 -0.14 -7.50
N LEU A 75 7.92 -1.27 -6.98
CA LEU A 75 7.29 -1.37 -5.68
C LEU A 75 8.20 -0.92 -4.54
N ALA A 76 9.42 -1.44 -4.44
CA ALA A 76 10.39 -1.01 -3.42
C ALA A 76 10.59 0.51 -3.40
N ARG A 77 10.86 1.11 -4.57
CA ARG A 77 11.14 2.55 -4.68
C ARG A 77 9.90 3.39 -4.45
N ARG A 78 8.71 2.91 -4.83
CA ARG A 78 7.43 3.58 -4.55
C ARG A 78 7.17 3.65 -3.04
N LEU A 79 7.33 2.52 -2.34
CA LEU A 79 7.14 2.42 -0.90
C LEU A 79 8.14 3.30 -0.13
N VAL A 80 9.43 3.23 -0.48
CA VAL A 80 10.46 4.11 0.12
C VAL A 80 10.16 5.59 -0.15
N ARG A 81 9.67 5.92 -1.36
CA ARG A 81 9.27 7.28 -1.69
C ARG A 81 8.10 7.75 -0.82
N HIS A 82 7.10 6.91 -0.54
CA HIS A 82 5.99 7.25 0.36
C HIS A 82 6.49 7.56 1.77
N ALA A 83 7.42 6.75 2.28
CA ALA A 83 8.04 6.95 3.58
C ALA A 83 9.09 8.09 3.62
N THR A 84 9.36 8.74 2.49
CA THR A 84 10.25 9.91 2.40
C THR A 84 9.42 11.20 2.40
N ARG A 85 9.83 12.20 3.19
CA ARG A 85 9.27 13.56 3.19
C ARG A 85 10.09 14.50 2.27
N THR A 86 9.55 15.67 1.94
CA THR A 86 10.24 16.67 1.13
C THR A 86 11.22 17.48 1.97
N SER A 87 12.22 18.07 1.31
CA SER A 87 13.25 18.90 1.96
C SER A 87 13.99 18.10 3.05
N ASP A 88 14.52 18.78 4.07
CA ASP A 88 15.24 18.16 5.19
C ASP A 88 14.32 17.60 6.28
N GLN A 89 13.03 17.44 5.99
CA GLN A 89 12.11 16.84 6.95
C GLN A 89 12.50 15.38 7.22
N LYS A 90 12.48 15.02 8.50
CA LYS A 90 12.74 13.65 8.95
C LYS A 90 11.80 12.69 8.20
N PRO A 91 12.29 11.62 7.57
CA PRO A 91 11.44 10.61 6.96
C PRO A 91 10.55 9.90 8.00
N HIS A 92 9.53 9.19 7.52
CA HIS A 92 8.73 8.31 8.36
C HIS A 92 9.61 7.24 9.00
N TYR A 93 9.31 6.85 10.25
CA TYR A 93 10.13 5.90 10.99
C TYR A 93 10.33 4.57 10.22
N ILE A 94 9.25 4.08 9.61
CA ILE A 94 9.22 2.83 8.83
C ILE A 94 10.23 2.82 7.66
N ARG A 95 10.69 3.97 7.16
CA ARG A 95 11.63 4.03 6.02
C ARG A 95 12.93 3.30 6.32
N SER A 96 13.46 3.46 7.53
CA SER A 96 14.69 2.78 7.95
C SER A 96 14.53 1.26 7.89
N GLN A 97 13.41 0.76 8.43
CA GLN A 97 13.02 -0.65 8.40
C GLN A 97 12.83 -1.17 6.98
N MET A 98 12.23 -0.38 6.09
CA MET A 98 12.10 -0.72 4.67
C MET A 98 13.47 -0.91 4.00
N LEU A 99 14.39 0.01 4.22
CA LEU A 99 15.73 -0.02 3.61
C LEU A 99 16.56 -1.20 4.10
N GLU A 100 16.41 -1.56 5.37
CA GLU A 100 17.04 -2.75 5.97
C GLU A 100 16.42 -4.05 5.43
N PHE A 101 15.09 -4.11 5.34
CA PHE A 101 14.38 -5.36 5.08
C PHE A 101 14.22 -5.71 3.60
N PHE A 102 13.99 -4.72 2.72
CA PHE A 102 13.70 -4.98 1.30
C PHE A 102 14.77 -5.78 0.55
N PRO A 103 16.08 -5.62 0.82
CA PRO A 103 17.11 -6.49 0.25
C PRO A 103 16.93 -7.98 0.62
N ASN A 104 16.48 -8.28 1.84
CA ASN A 104 16.34 -9.65 2.35
C ASN A 104 15.23 -10.43 1.64
N ILE A 105 14.23 -9.71 1.11
CA ILE A 105 13.13 -10.28 0.32
C ILE A 105 13.26 -9.98 -1.18
N GLN A 106 14.45 -9.55 -1.62
CA GLN A 106 14.76 -9.25 -3.03
C GLN A 106 13.76 -8.28 -3.71
N LEU A 107 13.13 -7.38 -2.95
CA LEU A 107 12.06 -6.51 -3.49
C LEU A 107 12.60 -5.41 -4.43
N GLY A 108 13.89 -5.12 -4.35
CA GLY A 108 14.55 -4.17 -5.22
C GLY A 108 16.05 -4.41 -5.30
N LYS A 109 16.68 -3.82 -6.33
CA LYS A 109 18.12 -3.92 -6.58
C LYS A 109 18.81 -2.57 -6.39
N GLY A 110 20.04 -2.63 -5.88
CA GLY A 110 20.90 -1.46 -5.64
C GLY A 110 20.38 -0.55 -4.52
N SER A 111 20.90 0.67 -4.46
CA SER A 111 20.40 1.65 -3.49
C SER A 111 18.93 1.99 -3.76
N LEU A 112 18.14 1.93 -2.70
CA LEU A 112 16.72 2.30 -2.69
C LEU A 112 16.50 3.74 -2.21
N HIS A 113 17.57 4.43 -1.80
CA HIS A 113 17.49 5.84 -1.46
C HIS A 113 17.05 6.66 -2.68
N PRO A 114 16.11 7.60 -2.53
CA PRO A 114 15.78 8.53 -3.61
C PRO A 114 17.02 9.34 -4.00
N ASN A 115 17.35 9.35 -5.29
CA ASN A 115 18.48 10.13 -5.82
C ASN A 115 18.16 11.62 -5.97
N THR A 116 16.89 12.01 -5.85
CA THR A 116 16.43 13.39 -6.01
C THR A 116 15.48 13.77 -4.88
N PRO A 117 15.43 15.06 -4.50
CA PRO A 117 14.45 15.55 -3.54
C PRO A 117 13.02 15.19 -3.96
N LYS A 118 12.21 14.75 -2.98
CA LYS A 118 10.81 14.42 -3.22
C LYS A 118 10.04 15.69 -3.61
N LYS A 119 9.38 15.64 -4.76
CA LYS A 119 8.29 16.57 -5.13
C LYS A 119 6.94 15.98 -4.71
N LEU A 120 5.97 16.78 -4.30
CA LEU A 120 4.61 16.31 -4.02
C LEU A 120 3.86 16.11 -5.34
N PHE A 121 3.57 14.86 -5.70
CA PHE A 121 2.96 14.54 -6.99
C PHE A 121 1.61 13.82 -6.81
N TRP A 122 1.55 12.77 -5.99
CA TRP A 122 0.30 12.08 -5.70
C TRP A 122 -0.48 12.78 -4.60
N ASN A 123 -1.80 12.61 -4.55
CA ASN A 123 -2.60 13.19 -3.47
C ASN A 123 -2.07 12.79 -2.10
N ILE A 124 -1.74 11.50 -1.93
CA ILE A 124 -1.21 10.98 -0.67
C ILE A 124 0.14 11.60 -0.28
N ASP A 125 0.94 12.08 -1.23
CA ASP A 125 2.21 12.74 -0.92
C ASP A 125 1.98 13.96 -0.02
N HIS A 126 0.88 14.69 -0.20
CA HIS A 126 0.55 15.86 0.63
C HIS A 126 0.33 15.47 2.10
N LEU A 127 -0.39 14.37 2.34
CA LEU A 127 -0.67 13.88 3.69
C LEU A 127 0.59 13.32 4.34
N LEU A 128 1.33 12.49 3.60
CA LEU A 128 2.57 11.89 4.09
C LEU A 128 3.69 12.90 4.31
N ASN A 129 3.56 14.12 3.79
CA ASN A 129 4.53 15.18 4.04
C ASN A 129 4.27 15.97 5.34
N CYS A 130 3.14 15.73 6.01
CA CYS A 130 2.84 16.36 7.30
C CYS A 130 3.68 15.72 8.43
N ALA A 131 4.15 16.54 9.37
CA ALA A 131 4.92 16.07 10.53
C ALA A 131 4.05 15.29 11.53
N GLN A 132 2.74 15.55 11.52
CA GLN A 132 1.72 14.90 12.37
C GLN A 132 1.25 13.54 11.81
N VAL A 133 1.90 13.03 10.77
CA VAL A 133 1.44 11.84 10.05
C VAL A 133 2.56 10.83 9.96
N GLU A 134 2.36 9.61 10.43
CA GLU A 134 3.35 8.53 10.31
C GLU A 134 2.77 7.29 9.62
N ILE A 135 3.54 6.67 8.73
CA ILE A 135 3.26 5.32 8.24
C ILE A 135 3.74 4.34 9.31
N ILE A 136 2.81 3.58 9.86
CA ILE A 136 3.07 2.68 10.99
C ILE A 136 2.91 1.19 10.63
N GLY A 137 2.47 0.89 9.42
CA GLY A 137 2.34 -0.48 8.91
C GLY A 137 2.24 -0.53 7.39
N LEU A 138 2.54 -1.70 6.84
CA LEU A 138 2.50 -1.97 5.41
C LEU A 138 2.10 -3.44 5.17
N VAL A 139 1.19 -3.67 4.24
CA VAL A 139 0.96 -5.00 3.67
C VAL A 139 0.98 -4.92 2.15
N SER A 140 1.66 -5.85 1.50
CA SER A 140 1.83 -5.81 0.04
C SER A 140 1.75 -7.19 -0.58
N LEU A 141 1.09 -7.27 -1.73
CA LEU A 141 1.10 -8.42 -2.61
C LEU A 141 1.98 -8.12 -3.83
N ARG A 142 2.97 -8.97 -4.05
CA ARG A 142 3.89 -8.91 -5.18
C ARG A 142 3.27 -9.66 -6.36
N ILE A 143 2.78 -8.92 -7.35
CA ILE A 143 2.03 -9.47 -8.49
C ILE A 143 2.08 -8.51 -9.67
N GLU A 144 1.99 -9.04 -10.91
CA GLU A 144 1.90 -8.22 -12.12
C GLU A 144 0.46 -7.74 -12.41
N ALA A 145 -0.55 -8.43 -11.86
CA ALA A 145 -1.97 -8.14 -12.07
C ALA A 145 -2.40 -6.81 -11.41
N LYS A 146 -3.37 -6.13 -12.04
CA LYS A 146 -3.93 -4.86 -11.55
C LYS A 146 -5.02 -5.11 -10.51
N LEU A 147 -4.63 -5.23 -9.24
CA LEU A 147 -5.57 -5.49 -8.13
C LEU A 147 -5.90 -4.25 -7.27
N GLU A 148 -5.39 -3.07 -7.62
CA GLU A 148 -5.58 -1.84 -6.83
C GLU A 148 -7.06 -1.46 -6.67
N ALA A 149 -7.81 -1.41 -7.77
CA ALA A 149 -9.22 -1.03 -7.75
C ALA A 149 -10.07 -2.06 -6.98
N GLU A 150 -9.82 -3.34 -7.19
CA GLU A 150 -10.53 -4.41 -6.48
C GLU A 150 -10.24 -4.37 -4.97
N THR A 151 -8.97 -4.22 -4.60
CA THR A 151 -8.55 -4.06 -3.19
C THR A 151 -9.20 -2.82 -2.58
N GLY A 152 -9.21 -1.70 -3.30
CA GLY A 152 -9.88 -0.46 -2.87
C GLY A 152 -11.36 -0.66 -2.60
N LYS A 153 -12.09 -1.31 -3.52
CA LYS A 153 -13.51 -1.64 -3.35
C LYS A 153 -13.78 -2.56 -2.17
N GLN A 154 -12.95 -3.58 -2.00
CA GLN A 154 -13.10 -4.51 -0.88
C GLN A 154 -12.90 -3.79 0.46
N LEU A 155 -11.89 -2.91 0.54
CA LEU A 155 -11.62 -2.13 1.75
C LEU A 155 -12.73 -1.11 2.02
N GLU A 156 -13.29 -0.44 1.00
CA GLU A 156 -14.44 0.48 1.15
C GLU A 156 -15.68 -0.21 1.79
N LEU A 157 -15.85 -1.52 1.59
CA LEU A 157 -16.98 -2.30 2.11
C LEU A 157 -16.76 -2.81 3.54
N ARG A 158 -15.57 -2.63 4.12
CA ARG A 158 -15.31 -3.12 5.47
C ARG A 158 -16.01 -2.25 6.53
N PRO A 159 -16.59 -2.87 7.58
CA PRO A 159 -17.32 -2.16 8.62
C PRO A 159 -16.44 -1.24 9.48
N ASP A 160 -15.13 -1.47 9.49
CA ASP A 160 -14.14 -0.69 10.23
C ASP A 160 -13.48 0.41 9.38
N THR A 161 -13.95 0.64 8.16
CA THR A 161 -13.45 1.72 7.29
C THR A 161 -14.52 2.76 7.00
N ARG A 162 -14.10 4.00 6.71
CA ARG A 162 -15.00 5.09 6.31
C ARG A 162 -14.38 5.92 5.19
N VAL A 163 -15.18 6.21 4.16
CA VAL A 163 -14.80 7.16 3.11
C VAL A 163 -14.93 8.58 3.64
N ILE A 164 -13.80 9.26 3.82
CA ILE A 164 -13.81 10.69 4.21
C ILE A 164 -14.19 11.58 3.03
N GLU A 165 -13.65 11.29 1.85
CA GLU A 165 -13.93 12.06 0.65
C GLU A 165 -13.85 11.17 -0.59
N LYS A 166 -14.95 11.11 -1.35
CA LYS A 166 -15.07 10.22 -2.51
C LYS A 166 -14.05 10.59 -3.59
N GLY A 167 -13.33 9.60 -4.11
CA GLY A 167 -12.34 9.78 -5.18
C GLY A 167 -10.92 10.07 -4.69
N LEU A 168 -10.73 10.30 -3.38
CA LEU A 168 -9.44 10.75 -2.86
C LEU A 168 -8.38 9.67 -3.02
N GLY A 169 -7.26 10.01 -3.67
CA GLY A 169 -6.15 9.09 -3.93
C GLY A 169 -6.32 8.18 -5.14
N ALA A 170 -7.46 8.26 -5.85
CA ALA A 170 -7.84 7.40 -6.96
C ALA A 170 -8.21 8.20 -8.23
N ASN A 171 -7.48 9.29 -8.52
CA ASN A 171 -7.84 10.21 -9.61
C ASN A 171 -7.88 9.54 -11.00
N ASP A 172 -7.08 8.49 -11.18
CA ASP A 172 -6.97 7.68 -12.37
C ASP A 172 -7.99 6.52 -12.42
N LEU A 173 -8.70 6.25 -11.33
CA LEU A 173 -9.66 5.16 -11.19
C LEU A 173 -11.03 5.67 -10.75
N ARG A 174 -11.85 6.02 -11.75
CA ARG A 174 -13.21 6.51 -11.53
C ARG A 174 -13.99 5.56 -10.62
N GLY A 175 -14.64 6.12 -9.60
CA GLY A 175 -15.50 5.39 -8.68
C GLY A 175 -14.78 4.73 -7.50
N ASN A 176 -13.45 4.80 -7.41
CA ASN A 176 -12.68 4.29 -6.26
C ASN A 176 -12.28 5.42 -5.31
N THR A 177 -11.99 5.07 -4.06
CA THR A 177 -11.38 5.93 -3.05
C THR A 177 -10.25 5.15 -2.40
N HIS A 178 -9.03 5.69 -2.47
CA HIS A 178 -7.85 4.98 -1.98
C HIS A 178 -7.38 5.46 -0.61
N LEU A 179 -7.93 6.56 -0.08
CA LEU A 179 -7.69 6.97 1.30
C LEU A 179 -8.96 6.79 2.13
N LEU A 180 -8.91 5.87 3.09
CA LEU A 180 -10.02 5.52 3.97
C LEU A 180 -9.63 5.79 5.41
N GLN A 181 -10.53 6.35 6.22
CA GLN A 181 -10.36 6.33 7.67
C GLN A 181 -10.53 4.89 8.16
N PHE A 182 -9.71 4.48 9.12
CA PHE A 182 -9.68 3.14 9.68
C PHE A 182 -9.94 3.19 11.19
N VAL A 183 -11.16 2.83 11.57
CA VAL A 183 -11.63 2.91 12.94
C VAL A 183 -10.88 1.87 13.79
N ASN A 184 -10.31 2.32 14.91
CA ASN A 184 -9.46 1.48 15.78
C ASN A 184 -8.31 0.80 15.02
N GLY A 185 -7.69 1.52 14.07
CA GLY A 185 -6.83 0.93 13.06
C GLY A 185 -5.66 0.11 13.61
N LYS A 186 -4.94 0.61 14.63
CA LYS A 186 -3.88 -0.15 15.31
C LYS A 186 -4.34 -1.50 15.87
N LYS A 187 -5.56 -1.56 16.42
CA LYS A 187 -6.15 -2.79 16.97
C LYS A 187 -6.63 -3.73 15.87
N ASN A 188 -7.21 -3.18 14.81
CA ASN A 188 -7.82 -3.95 13.73
C ASN A 188 -6.82 -4.36 12.64
N TRP A 189 -5.59 -3.82 12.67
CA TRP A 189 -4.56 -4.08 11.66
C TRP A 189 -4.23 -5.57 11.47
N PRO A 190 -4.01 -6.39 12.51
CA PRO A 190 -3.73 -7.82 12.31
C PRO A 190 -4.86 -8.54 11.57
N LEU A 191 -6.11 -8.29 11.95
CA LEU A 191 -7.30 -8.88 11.29
C LEU A 191 -7.44 -8.43 9.83
N LEU A 192 -7.07 -7.19 9.52
CA LEU A 192 -7.04 -6.70 8.15
C LEU A 192 -5.94 -7.38 7.34
N VAL A 193 -4.74 -7.54 7.90
CA VAL A 193 -3.64 -8.25 7.24
C VAL A 193 -4.02 -9.70 6.95
N ASP A 194 -4.59 -10.42 7.92
CA ASP A 194 -5.05 -11.81 7.73
C ASP A 194 -6.11 -11.91 6.63
N SER A 195 -7.07 -10.98 6.61
CA SER A 195 -8.12 -10.92 5.58
C SER A 195 -7.54 -10.65 4.18
N LEU A 196 -6.54 -9.77 4.06
CA LEU A 196 -5.86 -9.51 2.79
C LEU A 196 -5.01 -10.69 2.34
N VAL A 197 -4.26 -11.32 3.26
CA VAL A 197 -3.49 -12.54 2.97
C VAL A 197 -4.41 -13.61 2.38
N GLN A 198 -5.56 -13.87 3.01
CA GLN A 198 -6.52 -14.86 2.55
C GLN A 198 -7.12 -14.50 1.18
N THR A 199 -7.55 -13.25 1.00
CA THR A 199 -8.17 -12.78 -0.25
C THR A 199 -7.19 -12.83 -1.42
N TRP A 200 -5.98 -12.33 -1.21
CA TRP A 200 -4.94 -12.27 -2.23
C TRP A 200 -4.39 -13.66 -2.57
N SER A 201 -4.30 -14.56 -1.60
CA SER A 201 -3.88 -15.94 -1.87
C SER A 201 -4.88 -16.70 -2.75
N THR A 202 -6.18 -16.42 -2.56
CA THR A 202 -7.24 -16.94 -3.42
C THR A 202 -7.13 -16.41 -4.85
N HIS A 203 -6.78 -15.12 -5.01
CA HIS A 203 -6.58 -14.50 -6.32
C HIS A 203 -5.41 -15.12 -7.08
N CYS A 204 -4.26 -15.26 -6.44
CA CYS A 204 -3.10 -15.91 -7.06
C CYS A 204 -3.41 -17.34 -7.47
N SER A 205 -4.08 -18.12 -6.61
CA SER A 205 -4.48 -19.50 -6.93
C SER A 205 -5.33 -19.59 -8.21
N LYS A 206 -6.21 -18.61 -8.46
CA LYS A 206 -7.00 -18.52 -9.70
C LYS A 206 -6.17 -18.10 -10.91
N CYS A 207 -5.18 -17.21 -10.74
CA CYS A 207 -4.27 -16.80 -11.80
C CYS A 207 -3.30 -17.91 -12.24
N PHE A 208 -3.01 -18.88 -11.36
CA PHE A 208 -2.12 -20.01 -11.64
C PHE A 208 -2.84 -21.30 -12.09
N LEU A 209 -4.17 -21.30 -12.22
CA LEU A 209 -4.85 -22.39 -12.90
C LEU A 209 -4.49 -22.33 -14.39
N PRO A 210 -3.90 -23.37 -14.98
CA PRO A 210 -3.74 -23.41 -16.43
C PRO A 210 -5.15 -23.31 -17.04
N LEU A 211 -5.30 -22.45 -18.05
CA LEU A 211 -6.39 -22.56 -19.00
C LEU A 211 -6.28 -23.97 -19.58
N ILE A 212 -7.01 -24.93 -19.01
CA ILE A 212 -7.29 -26.19 -19.68
C ILE A 212 -8.12 -25.77 -20.88
N SER A 213 -7.45 -25.62 -22.02
CA SER A 213 -8.08 -25.54 -23.32
C SER A 213 -9.02 -26.73 -23.43
N SER A 214 -10.31 -26.44 -23.36
CA SER A 214 -11.35 -27.36 -23.79
C SER A 214 -11.31 -27.42 -25.31
N ASP A 215 -10.28 -28.08 -25.86
CA ASP A 215 -10.29 -28.58 -27.21
C ASP A 215 -9.85 -30.04 -27.18
N LYS A 216 -10.68 -30.86 -27.83
CA LYS A 216 -10.59 -32.32 -28.02
C LYS A 216 -11.18 -33.17 -26.90
N PHE A 217 -12.51 -33.30 -26.93
CA PHE A 217 -13.14 -34.61 -26.86
C PHE A 217 -14.19 -34.71 -27.97
N LEU A 218 -13.87 -35.58 -28.94
CA LEU A 218 -14.68 -36.24 -29.98
C LEU A 218 -15.41 -35.36 -31.01
#